data_AF-A0A645HDV5-F1
#
_entry.id   AF-A0A645HDV5-F1
#
_cell.length_a   1.000
_cell.length_b   1.000
_cell.length_c   1.000
_cell.angle_alpha   90.00
_cell.angle_beta   90.00
_cell.angle_gamma   90.00
#
_symmetry.space_group_name_H-M   'P 1'
#
loop_
_entity.id
_entity.type
_entity.pdbx_description
1 polymer ?
#
loop_
_entity_poly.entity_id
_entity_poly.type
_entity_poly.pdbx_seq_one_letter_code
_entity_poly.pdbx_strand_id
1 'polypeptide(L)'
;MKKEDILMKSREENKNGDEMELKNQQRSESNAFNITLGVFGLLTIIAFILKHFRGYMDINIDYFSLVLIIGIGSKGAIEYFYNREKKIYLILSIIIGVGAVTKILTMFEVI
;
A
#
# COMPACT_ATOMS: atom_id res chain seq x y z
N MET A 1 15.81 -44.76 -12.51
CA MET A 1 14.74 -44.12 -11.70
C MET A 1 13.41 -44.64 -12.17
N LYS A 2 12.54 -45.09 -11.26
CA LYS A 2 11.16 -45.48 -11.62
C LYS A 2 10.30 -44.20 -11.74
N LYS A 3 9.26 -44.25 -12.57
CA LYS A 3 8.33 -43.13 -12.79
C LYS A 3 7.70 -42.61 -11.49
N GLU A 4 7.47 -43.53 -10.54
CA GLU A 4 6.94 -43.24 -9.20
C GLU A 4 7.90 -42.41 -8.36
N ASP A 5 9.21 -42.66 -8.44
CA ASP A 5 10.23 -41.90 -7.72
C ASP A 5 10.32 -40.45 -8.23
N ILE A 6 10.17 -40.26 -9.55
CA ILE A 6 10.18 -38.94 -10.20
C ILE A 6 8.93 -38.13 -9.78
N LEU A 7 7.76 -38.78 -9.75
CA LEU A 7 6.51 -38.15 -9.34
C LEU A 7 6.47 -37.80 -7.84
N MET A 8 7.03 -38.64 -6.97
CA MET A 8 7.19 -38.32 -5.56
C MET A 8 8.11 -37.12 -5.36
N LYS A 9 9.26 -37.11 -6.04
CA LYS A 9 10.22 -36.02 -5.94
C LYS A 9 9.64 -34.69 -6.43
N SER A 10 8.94 -34.69 -7.56
CA SER A 10 8.24 -33.50 -8.07
C SER A 10 7.14 -33.01 -7.11
N ARG A 11 6.39 -33.92 -6.47
CA ARG A 11 5.37 -33.56 -5.47
C ARG A 11 5.99 -33.01 -4.18
N GLU A 12 7.15 -33.53 -3.76
CA GLU A 12 7.88 -33.00 -2.61
C GLU A 12 8.51 -31.65 -2.88
N GLU A 13 9.01 -31.43 -4.10
CA GLU A 13 9.52 -30.12 -4.55
C GLU A 13 8.37 -29.09 -4.70
N ASN A 14 7.15 -29.51 -5.07
CA ASN A 14 5.95 -28.66 -5.16
C ASN A 14 5.06 -28.60 -3.89
N LYS A 15 5.48 -29.21 -2.77
CA LYS A 15 4.66 -29.26 -1.53
C LYS A 15 4.33 -27.89 -0.93
N ASN A 16 5.15 -26.87 -1.21
CA ASN A 16 4.98 -25.50 -0.70
C ASN A 16 4.13 -24.60 -1.63
N GLY A 17 3.48 -25.18 -2.63
CA GLY A 17 2.84 -24.43 -3.72
C GLY A 17 3.88 -24.02 -4.77
N ASP A 18 3.41 -23.77 -5.99
CA ASP A 18 4.27 -23.32 -7.08
C ASP A 18 4.80 -21.94 -6.69
N GLU A 19 6.09 -21.83 -6.34
CA GLU A 19 6.70 -20.57 -5.90
C GLU A 19 6.47 -19.44 -6.90
N MET A 20 6.29 -19.80 -8.18
CA MET A 20 5.91 -18.91 -9.26
C MET A 20 4.49 -18.32 -9.09
N GLU A 21 3.52 -19.14 -8.69
CA GLU A 21 2.15 -18.71 -8.42
C GLU A 21 2.10 -17.76 -7.22
N LEU A 22 2.86 -18.06 -6.18
CA LEU A 22 2.97 -17.22 -4.98
C LEU A 22 3.62 -15.86 -5.28
N LYS A 23 4.66 -15.83 -6.13
CA LYS A 23 5.26 -14.59 -6.64
C LYS A 23 4.30 -13.78 -7.50
N ASN A 24 3.53 -14.44 -8.36
CA ASN A 24 2.53 -13.78 -9.20
C ASN A 24 1.41 -13.16 -8.36
N GLN A 25 0.95 -13.86 -7.32
CA GLN A 25 -0.04 -13.34 -6.37
C GLN A 25 0.49 -12.09 -5.65
N GLN A 26 1.68 -12.15 -5.04
CA GLN A 26 2.28 -11.00 -4.35
C GLN A 26 2.45 -9.79 -5.28
N ARG A 27 2.85 -10.03 -6.54
CA ARG A 27 2.97 -8.97 -7.55
C ARG A 27 1.62 -8.37 -7.92
N SER A 28 0.58 -9.19 -8.04
CA SER A 28 -0.79 -8.75 -8.29
C SER A 28 -1.32 -7.88 -7.16
N GLU A 29 -1.13 -8.32 -5.90
CA GLU A 29 -1.53 -7.57 -4.70
C GLU A 29 -0.81 -6.21 -4.61
N SER A 30 0.49 -6.18 -4.87
CA SER A 30 1.27 -4.93 -4.93
C SER A 30 0.78 -4.00 -6.03
N ASN A 31 0.43 -4.53 -7.21
CA ASN A 31 -0.16 -3.75 -8.30
C ASN A 31 -1.54 -3.20 -7.92
N ALA A 32 -2.41 -4.03 -7.35
CA ALA A 32 -3.74 -3.61 -6.90
C ALA A 32 -3.64 -2.50 -5.84
N PHE A 33 -2.70 -2.62 -4.92
CA PHE A 33 -2.40 -1.58 -3.94
C PHE A 33 -1.94 -0.28 -4.59
N ASN A 34 -1.00 -0.34 -5.54
CA ASN A 34 -0.52 0.84 -6.27
C ASN A 34 -1.63 1.51 -7.09
N ILE A 35 -2.50 0.72 -7.75
CA ILE A 35 -3.66 1.23 -8.48
C ILE A 35 -4.63 1.92 -7.51
N THR A 36 -4.92 1.29 -6.38
CA THR A 36 -5.80 1.86 -5.34
C THR A 36 -5.26 3.19 -4.84
N LEU A 37 -3.96 3.27 -4.52
CA LEU A 37 -3.30 4.52 -4.16
C LEU A 37 -3.41 5.58 -5.26
N GLY A 38 -3.22 5.19 -6.53
CA GLY A 38 -3.38 6.09 -7.68
C GLY A 38 -4.80 6.66 -7.79
N VAL A 39 -5.81 5.82 -7.60
CA VAL A 39 -7.22 6.25 -7.60
C VAL A 39 -7.49 7.24 -6.47
N PHE A 40 -7.07 6.93 -5.24
CA PHE A 40 -7.23 7.86 -4.11
C PHE A 40 -6.46 9.17 -4.32
N GLY A 41 -5.32 9.14 -4.99
CA GLY A 41 -4.57 10.34 -5.37
C GLY A 41 -5.31 11.21 -6.38
N LEU A 42 -5.85 10.61 -7.43
CA LEU A 42 -6.68 11.32 -8.41
C LEU A 42 -7.93 11.92 -7.75
N LEU A 43 -8.61 11.14 -6.90
CA LEU A 43 -9.78 11.63 -6.16
C LEU A 43 -9.41 12.80 -5.24
N THR A 44 -8.26 12.75 -4.56
CA THR A 44 -7.77 13.86 -3.73
C THR A 44 -7.56 15.13 -4.56
N ILE A 45 -6.94 15.02 -5.74
CA ILE A 45 -6.71 16.17 -6.64
C ILE A 45 -8.03 16.74 -7.17
N ILE A 46 -8.91 15.87 -7.67
CA ILE A 46 -10.23 16.26 -8.19
C ILE A 46 -11.03 16.97 -7.09
N ALA A 47 -11.05 16.39 -5.90
CA ALA A 47 -11.77 16.94 -4.76
C ALA A 47 -11.19 18.31 -4.33
N PHE A 48 -9.86 18.45 -4.32
CA PHE A 48 -9.19 19.74 -4.07
C PHE A 48 -9.61 20.81 -5.09
N ILE A 49 -9.58 20.48 -6.38
CA ILE A 49 -9.99 21.39 -7.45
C ILE A 49 -11.47 21.78 -7.30
N LEU A 50 -12.36 20.81 -7.05
CA LEU A 50 -13.79 21.07 -6.90
C LEU A 50 -14.12 21.93 -5.67
N LYS A 51 -13.45 21.70 -4.54
CA LYS A 51 -13.61 22.53 -3.34
C LYS A 51 -13.07 23.95 -3.56
N HIS A 52 -11.90 24.08 -4.19
CA HIS A 52 -11.25 25.37 -4.36
C HIS A 52 -11.92 26.25 -5.43
N PHE A 53 -12.34 25.67 -6.56
CA PHE A 53 -12.86 26.43 -7.70
C PHE A 53 -14.39 26.42 -7.84
N ARG A 54 -15.08 25.39 -7.35
CA ARG A 54 -16.54 25.25 -7.52
C ARG A 54 -17.32 25.41 -6.21
N GLY A 55 -16.64 25.64 -5.08
CA GLY A 55 -17.27 25.74 -3.77
C GLY A 55 -18.00 24.46 -3.35
N TYR A 56 -17.65 23.32 -3.96
CA TYR A 56 -18.33 22.05 -3.72
C TYR A 56 -17.88 21.49 -2.36
N MET A 57 -18.79 21.46 -1.38
CA MET A 57 -18.46 21.09 0.01
C MET A 57 -18.62 19.61 0.34
N ASP A 58 -19.34 18.83 -0.47
CA ASP A 58 -19.71 17.46 -0.11
C ASP A 58 -18.64 16.40 -0.38
N ILE A 59 -17.52 16.76 -1.02
CA ILE A 59 -16.45 15.80 -1.31
C ILE A 59 -15.45 15.78 -0.15
N ASN A 60 -15.36 14.63 0.51
CA ASN A 60 -14.54 14.43 1.69
C ASN A 60 -13.04 14.26 1.33
N ILE A 61 -12.38 15.38 1.00
CA ILE A 61 -10.95 15.45 0.67
C ILE A 61 -10.10 14.86 1.79
N ASP A 62 -10.50 15.09 3.04
CA ASP A 62 -9.72 14.66 4.20
C ASP A 62 -9.64 13.15 4.29
N TYR A 63 -10.73 12.45 3.96
CA TYR A 63 -10.72 10.99 3.85
C TYR A 63 -9.78 10.51 2.74
N PHE A 64 -9.90 11.03 1.52
CA PHE A 64 -9.08 10.56 0.38
C PHE A 64 -7.58 10.81 0.60
N SER A 65 -7.24 12.00 1.10
CA SER A 65 -5.86 12.35 1.40
C SER A 65 -5.30 11.56 2.59
N LEU A 66 -6.12 11.22 3.59
CA LEU A 66 -5.71 10.37 4.70
C LEU A 66 -5.37 8.95 4.23
N VAL A 67 -6.22 8.34 3.40
CA VAL A 67 -5.95 7.02 2.81
C VAL A 67 -4.64 7.03 2.02
N LEU A 68 -4.38 8.11 1.28
CA LEU A 68 -3.15 8.28 0.51
C LEU A 68 -1.92 8.40 1.42
N ILE A 69 -1.97 9.20 2.49
CA ILE A 69 -0.89 9.36 3.45
C ILE A 69 -0.58 7.99 4.12
N ILE A 70 -1.61 7.29 4.60
CA ILE A 70 -1.45 5.97 5.24
C ILE A 70 -0.85 4.97 4.26
N GLY A 71 -1.32 4.94 3.01
CA GLY A 71 -0.81 3.99 2.03
C GLY A 71 0.64 4.26 1.62
N ILE A 72 1.05 5.53 1.43
CA ILE A 72 2.46 5.87 1.16
C ILE A 72 3.34 5.51 2.36
N GLY A 73 2.90 5.82 3.59
CA GLY A 73 3.62 5.47 4.81
C GLY A 73 3.78 3.95 4.97
N SER A 74 2.72 3.20 4.72
CA SER A 74 2.72 1.73 4.77
C SER A 74 3.67 1.13 3.73
N LYS A 75 3.68 1.68 2.50
CA LYS A 75 4.61 1.26 1.44
C LYS A 75 6.07 1.51 1.85
N GLY A 76 6.36 2.66 2.44
CA GLY A 76 7.69 2.96 2.97
C GLY A 76 8.11 2.00 4.10
N ALA A 77 7.19 1.65 4.99
CA ALA A 77 7.46 0.75 6.10
C ALA A 77 7.74 -0.68 5.61
N ILE A 78 6.97 -1.15 4.64
CA ILE A 78 7.19 -2.44 3.96
C ILE A 78 8.54 -2.43 3.24
N GLU A 79 8.85 -1.38 2.49
CA GLU A 79 10.13 -1.25 1.79
C GLU A 79 11.31 -1.31 2.76
N TYR A 80 11.20 -0.64 3.92
CA TYR A 80 12.21 -0.75 4.98
C TYR A 80 12.31 -2.15 5.58
N PHE A 81 11.17 -2.84 5.79
CA PHE A 81 11.15 -4.18 6.37
C PHE A 81 11.97 -5.17 5.53
N TYR A 82 11.83 -5.10 4.20
CA TYR A 82 12.59 -5.93 3.27
C TYR A 82 14.00 -5.38 2.98
N ASN A 83 14.21 -4.06 3.04
CA ASN A 83 15.48 -3.39 2.76
C ASN A 83 16.00 -2.60 3.97
N ARG A 84 16.32 -3.28 5.08
CA ARG A 84 16.69 -2.65 6.36
C ARG A 84 17.90 -1.71 6.30
N GLU A 85 18.75 -1.85 5.29
CA GLU A 85 19.89 -0.96 5.05
C GLU A 85 19.44 0.46 4.66
N LYS A 86 18.28 0.58 4.01
CA LYS A 86 17.73 1.85 3.54
C LYS A 86 16.89 2.54 4.63
N LYS A 87 17.59 3.00 5.69
CA LYS A 87 16.98 3.69 6.84
C LYS A 87 16.12 4.90 6.47
N ILE A 88 16.35 5.52 5.31
CA ILE A 88 15.56 6.64 4.82
C ILE A 88 14.06 6.28 4.69
N TYR A 89 13.73 5.05 4.30
CA TYR A 89 12.34 4.62 4.20
C TYR A 89 11.66 4.53 5.57
N LEU A 90 12.37 4.10 6.60
CA LEU A 90 11.85 4.11 7.98
C LEU A 90 11.57 5.54 8.44
N ILE A 91 12.53 6.46 8.25
CA ILE A 91 12.38 7.86 8.66
C ILE A 91 11.19 8.50 7.95
N LEU A 92 11.08 8.33 6.63
CA LEU A 92 9.94 8.83 5.86
C LEU A 92 8.62 8.24 6.35
N SER A 93 8.58 6.95 6.65
CA SER A 93 7.36 6.28 7.13
C SER A 93 6.93 6.78 8.51
N ILE A 94 7.88 7.07 9.40
CA ILE A 94 7.60 7.68 10.71
C ILE A 94 7.05 9.10 10.53
N ILE A 95 7.70 9.93 9.70
CA ILE A 95 7.24 11.30 9.42
C ILE A 95 5.82 11.30 8.84
N ILE A 96 5.57 10.42 7.86
CA ILE A 96 4.26 10.25 7.25
C ILE A 96 3.24 9.74 8.27
N GLY A 97 3.63 8.80 9.14
CA GLY A 97 2.79 8.30 10.23
C GLY A 97 2.37 9.40 11.21
N VAL A 98 3.31 10.26 11.62
CA VAL A 98 3.00 11.44 12.44
C VAL A 98 2.04 12.37 11.69
N GLY A 99 2.27 12.63 10.40
CA GLY A 99 1.37 13.42 9.57
C GLY A 99 -0.05 12.83 9.48
N ALA A 100 -0.17 11.51 9.38
CA ALA A 100 -1.47 10.82 9.38
C ALA A 100 -2.21 11.01 10.70
N VAL A 101 -1.50 10.86 11.83
CA VAL A 101 -2.07 11.06 13.17
C VAL A 101 -2.54 12.49 13.35
N THR A 102 -1.70 13.48 13.01
CA THR A 102 -2.10 14.90 13.06
C THR A 102 -3.33 15.16 12.21
N LYS A 103 -3.39 14.60 11.00
CA LYS A 103 -4.54 14.78 10.11
C LYS A 103 -5.84 14.18 10.68
N ILE A 104 -5.76 12.99 11.29
CA ILE A 104 -6.90 12.39 12.01
C ILE A 104 -7.36 13.31 13.13
N LEU A 105 -6.44 13.81 13.95
CA LEU A 105 -6.77 14.69 15.08
C LEU A 105 -7.47 15.97 14.63
N THR A 106 -7.00 16.59 13.53
CA THR A 106 -7.67 17.77 12.95
C THR A 106 -9.04 17.44 12.34
N MET A 107 -9.21 16.24 11.77
CA MET A 107 -10.47 15.82 11.16
C MET A 107 -11.57 15.57 12.20
N PHE A 108 -11.18 15.17 13.41
CA PHE A 108 -12.09 14.96 14.54
C PHE A 108 -12.17 16.17 15.50
N GLU A 109 -11.60 17.31 15.13
CA GLU A 109 -11.60 18.54 15.94
C GLU A 109 -11.05 18.32 17.38
N VAL A 110 -10.12 17.37 17.53
CA VAL A 110 -9.48 17.07 18.82
C VAL A 110 -8.44 18.14 19.15
N ILE A 111 -7.85 18.75 18.12
CA ILE A 111 -6.86 19.84 18.17
C ILE A 111 -7.15 20.78 17.00
#